data_AF-A0A3D5Q2S1-F1
#
_entry.id   AF-A0A3D5Q2S1-F1
#
_cell.length_a   1.000
_cell.length_b   1.000
_cell.length_c   1.000
_cell.angle_alpha   90.00
_cell.angle_beta   90.00
_cell.angle_gamma   90.00
#
_symmetry.space_group_name_H-M   'P 1'
#
loop_
_entity.id
_entity.type
_entity.pdbx_description
1 polymer ?
#
loop_
_entity_poly.entity_id
_entity_poly.type
_entity_poly.pdbx_seq_one_letter_code
_entity_poly.pdbx_strand_id
1 'polypeptide(L)'
;TTVAYAKAMGKTPIVVNDCPGFLVNRVLFPYFGGFSGLIRDGADFQKVDKVMEKFGWPMGPAYLLDVVGMDTAKHANEVMAEGFPERMKADFKSAVEVMFENERYGQKNDKGFYKYETDKKGKQKKVVDEESYKLLEPVVQGKKDFDEDEIIARMMIPLCL
;
A
#
# COMPACT_ATOMS: atom_id res chain seq x y z
N THR A 1 32.71 -6.26 9.53
CA THR A 1 31.71 -5.17 9.39
C THR A 1 30.34 -5.76 9.08
N THR A 2 29.25 -5.05 9.36
CA THR A 2 27.88 -5.51 9.06
C THR A 2 27.69 -5.85 7.58
N VAL A 3 28.33 -5.10 6.68
CA VAL A 3 28.34 -5.36 5.22
C VAL A 3 28.97 -6.72 4.90
N ALA A 4 30.12 -7.05 5.49
CA ALA A 4 30.78 -8.33 5.24
C ALA A 4 29.94 -9.51 5.76
N TYR A 5 29.30 -9.34 6.91
CA TYR A 5 28.42 -10.37 7.48
C TYR A 5 27.18 -10.62 6.60
N ALA A 6 26.53 -9.58 6.10
CA ALA A 6 25.41 -9.71 5.17
C ALA A 6 25.80 -10.44 3.87
N LYS A 7 26.96 -10.12 3.29
CA LYS A 7 27.49 -10.82 2.12
C LYS A 7 27.78 -12.29 2.40
N ALA A 8 28.32 -12.62 3.57
CA ALA A 8 28.58 -14.00 3.98
C ALA A 8 27.29 -14.84 4.09
N MET A 9 26.14 -14.21 4.37
CA MET A 9 24.82 -14.85 4.38
C MET A 9 24.17 -14.95 2.98
N GLY A 10 24.88 -14.57 1.90
CA GLY A 10 24.32 -14.56 0.54
C GLY A 10 23.30 -13.45 0.29
N LYS A 11 23.28 -12.40 1.12
CA LYS A 11 22.45 -11.21 0.91
C LYS A 11 23.25 -10.12 0.18
N THR A 12 22.54 -9.22 -0.50
CA THR A 12 23.11 -8.05 -1.17
C THR A 12 22.92 -6.81 -0.30
N PRO A 13 23.91 -6.41 0.54
CA PRO A 13 23.75 -5.24 1.41
C PRO A 13 23.88 -3.92 0.64
N ILE A 14 23.09 -2.93 1.07
CA ILE A 14 23.15 -1.53 0.60
C ILE A 14 23.39 -0.66 1.83
N VAL A 15 24.39 0.23 1.76
CA VAL A 15 24.70 1.18 2.85
C VAL A 15 23.88 2.44 2.64
N VAL A 16 23.15 2.86 3.67
CA VAL A 16 22.32 4.05 3.67
C VAL A 16 22.60 4.86 4.92
N ASN A 17 22.49 6.18 4.84
CA ASN A 17 22.51 7.03 6.02
C ASN A 17 21.19 6.92 6.79
N ASP A 18 21.24 7.24 8.07
CA ASP A 18 20.06 7.22 8.93
C ASP A 18 19.08 8.36 8.59
N CYS A 19 17.80 8.02 8.45
CA CYS A 19 16.67 8.94 8.34
C CYS A 19 15.35 8.18 8.54
N PRO A 20 14.23 8.86 8.86
CA PRO A 20 12.93 8.21 8.96
C PRO A 20 12.59 7.40 7.69
N GLY A 21 12.31 6.10 7.87
CA GLY A 21 12.03 5.16 6.78
C GLY A 21 13.24 4.70 5.95
N PHE A 22 14.46 5.09 6.31
CA PHE A 22 15.70 4.78 5.58
C PHE A 22 15.57 5.06 4.07
N LEU A 23 15.86 4.05 3.22
CA LEU A 23 15.69 4.15 1.77
C LEU A 23 14.39 3.49 1.32
N VAL A 24 14.24 2.18 1.54
CA VAL A 24 13.15 1.37 0.96
C VAL A 24 11.77 1.85 1.44
N ASN A 25 11.57 1.99 2.75
CA ASN A 25 10.27 2.42 3.26
C ASN A 25 10.01 3.89 2.90
N ARG A 26 11.04 4.74 2.95
CA ARG A 26 10.93 6.16 2.62
C ARG A 26 10.42 6.43 1.20
N VAL A 27 10.78 5.61 0.21
CA VAL A 27 10.26 5.73 -1.17
C VAL A 27 8.95 4.97 -1.38
N LEU A 28 8.68 3.95 -0.57
CA LEU A 28 7.46 3.15 -0.66
C LEU A 28 6.22 3.88 -0.11
N PHE A 29 6.36 4.71 0.93
CA PHE A 29 5.21 5.42 1.50
C PHE A 29 4.60 6.50 0.59
N PRO A 30 5.39 7.29 -0.16
CA PRO A 30 4.84 8.15 -1.22
C PRO A 30 4.05 7.38 -2.27
N TYR A 31 4.49 6.18 -2.64
CA TYR A 31 3.74 5.28 -3.53
C TYR A 31 2.37 4.89 -2.95
N PHE A 32 2.30 4.58 -1.65
CA PHE A 32 1.01 4.37 -0.97
C PHE A 32 0.20 5.66 -0.78
N GLY A 33 0.85 6.82 -0.71
CA GLY A 33 0.21 8.12 -0.75
C GLY A 33 -0.50 8.36 -2.08
N GLY A 34 0.17 8.06 -3.20
CA GLY A 34 -0.41 8.07 -4.55
C GLY A 34 -1.63 7.16 -4.67
N PHE A 35 -1.52 5.94 -4.13
CA PHE A 35 -2.64 5.00 -4.05
C PHE A 35 -3.81 5.56 -3.24
N SER A 36 -3.55 6.08 -2.04
CA SER A 36 -4.59 6.66 -1.18
C SER A 36 -5.30 7.84 -1.84
N GLY A 37 -4.55 8.68 -2.59
CA GLY A 37 -5.13 9.76 -3.39
C GLY A 37 -5.98 9.26 -4.56
N LEU A 38 -5.57 8.19 -5.25
CA LEU A 38 -6.37 7.55 -6.30
C LEU A 38 -7.71 7.04 -5.75
N ILE A 39 -7.70 6.35 -4.60
CA ILE A 39 -8.94 5.85 -3.98
C ILE A 39 -9.83 7.02 -3.56
N ARG A 40 -9.27 8.04 -2.90
CA ARG A 40 -10.01 9.26 -2.55
C ARG A 40 -10.70 9.88 -3.77
N ASP A 41 -10.03 9.90 -4.93
CA ASP A 41 -10.56 10.50 -6.15
C ASP A 41 -11.48 9.55 -6.97
N GLY A 42 -11.81 8.37 -6.43
CA GLY A 42 -12.80 7.48 -7.03
C GLY A 42 -12.27 6.32 -7.86
N ALA A 43 -10.98 6.01 -7.76
CA ALA A 43 -10.41 4.87 -8.46
C ALA A 43 -10.86 3.54 -7.84
N ASP A 44 -11.09 2.55 -8.70
CA ASP A 44 -11.27 1.16 -8.28
C ASP A 44 -9.92 0.55 -7.88
N PHE A 45 -9.75 0.18 -6.61
CA PHE A 45 -8.51 -0.42 -6.11
C PHE A 45 -8.14 -1.71 -6.84
N GLN A 46 -9.12 -2.48 -7.34
CA GLN A 46 -8.86 -3.68 -8.12
C GLN A 46 -8.29 -3.35 -9.50
N LYS A 47 -8.79 -2.29 -10.12
CA LYS A 47 -8.23 -1.77 -11.38
C LYS A 47 -6.81 -1.28 -11.16
N VAL A 48 -6.57 -0.51 -10.09
CA VAL A 48 -5.24 -0.02 -9.75
C VAL A 48 -4.26 -1.18 -9.55
N ASP A 49 -4.64 -2.22 -8.79
CA ASP A 49 -3.83 -3.42 -8.61
C ASP A 49 -3.46 -4.07 -9.95
N LYS A 50 -4.44 -4.31 -10.82
CA LYS A 50 -4.21 -4.93 -12.12
C LYS A 50 -3.28 -4.10 -13.01
N VAL A 51 -3.45 -2.77 -13.02
CA VAL A 51 -2.61 -1.86 -13.80
C VAL A 51 -1.17 -1.88 -13.29
N MET A 52 -0.97 -1.83 -11.98
CA MET A 52 0.39 -1.86 -11.41
C MET A 52 1.06 -3.24 -11.58
N GLU A 53 0.31 -4.33 -11.50
CA GLU A 53 0.80 -5.68 -11.83
C GLU A 53 1.20 -5.78 -13.31
N LYS A 54 0.38 -5.23 -14.22
CA LYS A 54 0.68 -5.15 -15.65
C LYS A 54 1.91 -4.27 -15.95
N PHE A 55 2.09 -3.18 -15.19
CA PHE A 55 3.27 -2.32 -15.29
C PHE A 55 4.57 -3.05 -14.90
N GLY A 56 4.48 -4.08 -14.06
CA GLY A 56 5.61 -4.94 -13.69
C GLY A 56 5.81 -5.14 -12.19
N TRP A 57 4.93 -4.59 -11.34
CA TRP A 57 4.99 -4.89 -9.90
C TRP A 57 4.57 -6.34 -9.65
N PRO A 58 5.25 -7.06 -8.74
CA PRO A 58 4.85 -8.43 -8.39
C PRO A 58 3.50 -8.49 -7.67
N MET A 59 3.08 -7.39 -7.05
CA MET A 59 1.84 -7.25 -6.30
C MET A 59 1.30 -5.82 -6.47
N GLY A 60 0.01 -5.68 -6.75
CA GLY A 60 -0.65 -4.38 -6.74
C GLY A 60 -0.63 -3.71 -5.35
N PRO A 61 -0.80 -2.38 -5.26
CA PRO A 61 -0.69 -1.64 -3.99
C PRO A 61 -1.70 -2.08 -2.93
N ALA A 62 -2.96 -2.36 -3.29
CA ALA A 62 -3.97 -2.81 -2.33
C ALA A 62 -3.61 -4.20 -1.79
N TYR A 63 -3.20 -5.10 -2.69
CA TYR A 63 -2.73 -6.43 -2.29
C TYR A 63 -1.47 -6.40 -1.42
N LEU A 64 -0.52 -5.53 -1.76
CA LEU A 64 0.70 -5.35 -0.98
C LEU A 64 0.40 -4.80 0.42
N LEU A 65 -0.52 -3.84 0.54
CA LEU A 65 -0.97 -3.33 1.84
C LEU A 65 -1.64 -4.41 2.69
N ASP A 66 -2.38 -5.34 2.08
CA ASP A 66 -2.95 -6.49 2.81
C ASP A 66 -1.88 -7.49 3.28
N VAL A 67 -0.78 -7.66 2.53
CA VAL A 67 0.36 -8.49 2.94
C VAL A 67 1.12 -7.86 4.11
N VAL A 68 1.36 -6.55 4.02
CA VAL A 68 2.04 -5.76 5.06
C VAL A 68 1.19 -5.65 6.33
N GLY A 69 -0.12 -5.48 6.15
CA GLY A 69 -1.12 -5.27 7.18
C GLY A 69 -1.43 -3.79 7.43
N MET A 70 -2.72 -3.48 7.60
CA MET A 70 -3.20 -2.09 7.70
C MET A 70 -2.73 -1.38 8.96
N ASP A 71 -2.59 -2.10 10.07
CA ASP A 71 -2.04 -1.57 11.31
C ASP A 71 -0.56 -1.19 11.17
N THR A 72 0.21 -2.03 10.48
CA THR A 72 1.62 -1.77 10.18
C THR A 72 1.76 -0.58 9.23
N ALA A 73 0.93 -0.54 8.19
CA ALA A 73 0.91 0.57 7.23
C ALA A 73 0.49 1.90 7.90
N LYS A 74 -0.53 1.89 8.75
CA LYS A 74 -0.98 3.07 9.51
C LYS A 74 0.11 3.57 10.44
N HIS A 75 0.72 2.70 11.25
CA HIS A 75 1.77 3.10 12.17
C HIS A 75 2.98 3.69 11.42
N ALA A 76 3.40 3.03 10.35
CA ALA A 76 4.53 3.51 9.56
C ALA A 76 4.21 4.81 8.81
N ASN A 77 2.97 5.01 8.34
CA ASN A 77 2.52 6.30 7.79
C ASN A 77 2.67 7.44 8.81
N GLU A 78 2.32 7.22 10.08
CA GLU A 78 2.49 8.23 11.13
C GLU A 78 3.96 8.60 11.34
N VAL A 79 4.85 7.60 11.40
CA VAL A 79 6.29 7.82 11.52
C VAL A 79 6.83 8.62 10.32
N MET A 80 6.37 8.32 9.11
CA MET A 80 6.77 9.05 7.90
C MET A 80 6.21 10.48 7.88
N ALA A 81 4.98 10.69 8.35
CA ALA A 81 4.34 12.00 8.45
C ALA A 81 4.98 12.90 9.53
N GLU A 82 5.45 12.32 10.63
CA GLU A 82 6.25 13.04 11.65
C GLU A 82 7.64 13.41 11.11
N GLY A 83 8.26 12.50 10.34
CA GLY A 83 9.59 12.72 9.75
C GLY A 83 9.62 13.71 8.57
N PHE A 84 8.53 13.79 7.79
CA PHE A 84 8.41 14.63 6.59
C PHE A 84 7.02 15.29 6.48
N PRO A 85 6.62 16.12 7.45
CA PRO A 85 5.27 16.66 7.55
C PRO A 85 4.86 17.51 6.34
N GLU A 86 5.81 18.13 5.65
CA GLU A 86 5.57 19.01 4.50
C GLU A 86 5.02 18.29 3.27
N ARG A 87 5.25 16.97 3.15
CA ARG A 87 4.93 16.21 1.92
C ARG A 87 4.38 14.80 2.15
N MET A 88 4.49 14.26 3.36
CA MET A 88 3.98 12.91 3.70
C MET A 88 2.79 12.94 4.65
N LYS A 89 2.39 14.11 5.17
CA LYS A 89 1.18 14.24 5.98
C LYS A 89 -0.03 14.45 5.07
N ALA A 90 -0.94 13.48 5.05
CA ALA A 90 -2.23 13.62 4.37
C ALA A 90 -3.17 14.56 5.14
N ASP A 91 -3.99 15.31 4.41
CA ASP A 91 -5.03 16.19 4.92
C ASP A 91 -6.45 15.58 4.82
N PHE A 92 -6.54 14.32 4.40
CA PHE A 92 -7.79 13.57 4.26
C PHE A 92 -7.67 12.20 4.93
N LYS A 93 -8.82 11.63 5.28
CA LYS A 93 -8.91 10.26 5.83
C LYS A 93 -8.62 9.24 4.73
N SER A 94 -7.55 8.46 4.89
CA SER A 94 -7.09 7.52 3.87
C SER A 94 -7.87 6.21 3.87
N ALA A 95 -7.80 5.48 2.76
CA ALA A 95 -8.35 4.13 2.66
C ALA A 95 -7.72 3.16 3.70
N VAL A 96 -6.45 3.34 4.04
CA VAL A 96 -5.74 2.53 5.04
C VAL A 96 -6.33 2.76 6.44
N GLU A 97 -6.63 4.01 6.80
CA GLU A 97 -7.26 4.34 8.08
C GLU A 97 -8.67 3.75 8.19
N VAL A 98 -9.47 3.85 7.11
CA VAL A 98 -10.80 3.24 7.04
C VAL A 98 -10.73 1.73 7.27
N MET A 99 -9.82 1.04 6.59
CA MET A 99 -9.65 -0.41 6.75
C MET A 99 -9.19 -0.77 8.17
N PHE A 100 -8.24 -0.02 8.72
CA PHE A 100 -7.74 -0.23 10.08
C PHE A 100 -8.84 -0.05 11.14
N GLU A 101 -9.63 1.02 11.07
CA GLU A 101 -10.71 1.30 12.03
C GLU A 101 -11.84 0.25 11.99
N ASN A 102 -12.04 -0.42 10.86
CA ASN A 102 -13.01 -1.49 10.69
C ASN A 102 -12.41 -2.89 10.93
N GLU A 103 -11.26 -2.95 11.62
CA GLU A 103 -10.53 -4.17 11.93
C GLU A 103 -10.19 -5.02 10.69
N ARG A 104 -9.97 -4.39 9.55
CA ARG A 104 -9.54 -5.06 8.32
C ARG A 104 -8.03 -4.92 8.22
N TYR A 105 -7.28 -5.89 8.74
CA TYR A 105 -5.84 -5.82 8.87
C TYR A 105 -5.06 -6.57 7.78
N GLY A 106 -5.71 -7.03 6.73
CA GLY A 106 -5.10 -7.74 5.61
C GLY A 106 -5.08 -9.26 5.82
N GLN A 107 -4.04 -9.92 5.30
CA GLN A 107 -3.93 -11.39 5.31
C GLN A 107 -3.86 -11.99 6.71
N LYS A 108 -3.39 -11.23 7.69
CA LYS A 108 -3.17 -11.74 9.05
C LYS A 108 -4.46 -11.99 9.84
N ASN A 109 -5.59 -11.36 9.43
CA ASN A 109 -6.90 -11.61 10.01
C ASN A 109 -7.97 -11.90 8.94
N ASP A 110 -7.51 -12.30 7.75
CA ASP A 110 -8.31 -12.70 6.61
C ASP A 110 -9.23 -11.62 5.99
N LYS A 111 -9.13 -10.36 6.43
CA LYS A 111 -9.92 -9.23 5.92
C LYS A 111 -9.06 -7.98 5.76
N GLY A 112 -8.98 -7.45 4.55
CA GLY A 112 -8.29 -6.20 4.18
C GLY A 112 -9.05 -5.49 3.07
N PHE A 113 -8.34 -4.92 2.09
CA PHE A 113 -8.96 -4.54 0.81
C PHE A 113 -9.62 -5.75 0.15
N TYR A 114 -8.98 -6.91 0.26
CA TYR A 114 -9.53 -8.19 -0.14
C TYR A 114 -9.91 -9.03 1.07
N LYS A 115 -10.78 -10.02 0.84
CA LYS A 115 -11.02 -11.11 1.79
C LYS A 115 -10.12 -12.28 1.44
N TYR A 116 -9.60 -12.97 2.45
CA TYR A 116 -8.76 -14.14 2.28
C TYR A 116 -9.51 -15.38 2.75
N GLU A 117 -9.64 -16.35 1.84
CA GLU A 117 -10.29 -17.63 2.13
C GLU A 117 -9.29 -18.76 1.96
N THR A 118 -9.34 -19.74 2.84
CA THR A 118 -8.48 -20.92 2.73
C THR A 118 -9.03 -21.87 1.67
N ASP A 119 -8.23 -22.15 0.64
CA ASP A 119 -8.60 -23.13 -0.38
C ASP A 119 -8.55 -24.57 0.16
N LYS A 120 -9.05 -25.53 -0.63
CA LYS A 120 -9.05 -26.96 -0.27
C LYS A 120 -7.63 -27.54 -0.05
N LYS A 121 -6.58 -26.82 -0.43
CA LYS A 121 -5.16 -27.19 -0.28
C LYS A 121 -4.48 -26.43 0.86
N GLY A 122 -5.22 -25.66 1.66
CA GLY A 122 -4.68 -24.88 2.78
C GLY A 122 -3.99 -23.58 2.38
N LYS A 123 -4.10 -23.13 1.12
CA LYS A 123 -3.53 -21.86 0.67
C LYS A 123 -4.56 -20.74 0.78
N GLN A 124 -4.14 -19.59 1.31
CA GLN A 124 -4.97 -18.38 1.29
C GLN A 124 -5.18 -17.90 -0.15
N LYS A 125 -6.43 -17.68 -0.50
CA LYS A 125 -6.88 -17.15 -1.79
C LYS A 125 -7.46 -15.76 -1.58
N LYS A 126 -6.96 -14.81 -2.36
CA LYS A 126 -7.49 -13.44 -2.46
C LYS A 126 -8.86 -13.46 -3.16
N VAL A 127 -9.89 -12.94 -2.50
CA VAL A 127 -11.27 -12.83 -3.01
C VAL A 127 -11.75 -11.38 -2.83
N VAL A 128 -12.56 -10.92 -3.78
CA VAL A 128 -13.18 -9.59 -3.72
C VAL A 128 -14.25 -9.58 -2.65
N ASP A 129 -14.30 -8.50 -1.88
CA ASP A 129 -15.32 -8.30 -0.85
C ASP A 129 -16.07 -6.99 -1.10
N GLU A 130 -17.39 -7.09 -1.27
CA GLU A 130 -18.28 -5.93 -1.46
C GLU A 130 -18.32 -5.03 -0.22
N GLU A 131 -18.03 -5.58 0.96
CA GLU A 131 -17.93 -4.79 2.19
C GLU A 131 -16.79 -3.78 2.12
N SER A 132 -15.65 -4.13 1.49
CA SER A 132 -14.53 -3.22 1.29
C SER A 132 -14.96 -1.95 0.54
N TYR A 133 -15.80 -2.07 -0.48
CA TYR A 133 -16.31 -0.93 -1.23
C TYR A 133 -17.24 -0.06 -0.38
N LYS A 134 -18.18 -0.67 0.33
CA LYS A 134 -19.12 0.05 1.22
C LYS A 134 -18.39 0.85 2.30
N LEU A 135 -17.32 0.28 2.87
CA LEU A 135 -16.52 0.97 3.87
C LEU A 135 -15.76 2.17 3.29
N LEU A 136 -15.36 2.10 2.03
CA LEU A 136 -14.64 3.18 1.35
C LEU A 136 -15.57 4.30 0.84
N GLU A 137 -16.85 4.04 0.62
CA GLU A 137 -17.82 5.05 0.11
C GLU A 137 -17.73 6.42 0.81
N PRO A 138 -17.60 6.53 2.15
CA PRO A 138 -17.55 7.83 2.83
C PRO A 138 -16.29 8.66 2.56
N VAL A 139 -15.20 8.04 2.08
CA VAL A 139 -13.91 8.72 1.82
C VAL A 139 -13.62 8.92 0.33
N VAL A 140 -14.55 8.48 -0.54
CA VAL A 140 -14.43 8.53 -2.00
C VAL A 140 -15.22 9.72 -2.56
N GLN A 141 -14.58 10.57 -3.37
CA GLN A 141 -15.16 11.78 -3.99
C GLN A 141 -15.94 11.48 -5.28
N GLY A 142 -16.75 10.43 -5.25
CA GLY A 142 -17.47 9.90 -6.42
C GLY A 142 -16.69 8.83 -7.18
N LYS A 143 -17.28 8.29 -8.24
CA LYS A 143 -16.64 7.24 -9.06
C LYS A 143 -16.05 7.86 -10.32
N LYS A 144 -14.74 7.71 -10.53
CA LYS A 144 -14.05 8.14 -11.75
C LYS A 144 -13.34 6.95 -12.37
N ASP A 145 -13.50 6.77 -13.68
CA ASP A 145 -12.72 5.79 -14.43
C ASP A 145 -11.41 6.44 -14.89
N PHE A 146 -10.30 6.03 -14.28
CA PHE A 146 -8.96 6.52 -14.59
C PHE A 146 -8.35 5.65 -15.70
N ASP A 147 -7.69 6.26 -16.69
CA ASP A 147 -6.93 5.47 -17.67
C ASP A 147 -5.67 4.84 -17.05
N GLU A 148 -5.07 3.88 -17.75
CA GLU A 148 -3.91 3.14 -17.22
C GLU A 148 -2.70 4.06 -16.99
N ASP A 149 -2.47 5.03 -17.87
CA ASP A 149 -1.32 5.94 -17.80
C ASP A 149 -1.46 6.93 -16.62
N GLU A 150 -2.67 7.43 -16.35
CA GLU A 150 -2.98 8.28 -15.20
C GLU A 150 -2.75 7.50 -13.89
N ILE A 151 -3.18 6.24 -13.82
CA ILE A 151 -2.93 5.37 -12.65
C ILE A 151 -1.42 5.19 -12.46
N ILE A 152 -0.68 4.79 -13.49
CA ILE A 152 0.77 4.56 -13.41
C ILE A 152 1.49 5.85 -12.99
N ALA A 153 1.17 6.98 -13.60
CA ALA A 153 1.76 8.27 -13.26
C ALA A 153 1.51 8.64 -11.80
N ARG A 154 0.26 8.54 -11.33
CA ARG A 154 -0.09 8.88 -9.94
C ARG A 154 0.52 7.95 -8.90
N MET A 155 0.84 6.72 -9.27
CA MET A 155 1.52 5.75 -8.40
C MET A 155 3.05 5.93 -8.42
N MET A 156 3.63 6.08 -9.61
CA MET A 156 5.09 6.04 -9.82
C MET A 156 5.77 7.40 -9.64
N ILE A 157 5.12 8.52 -9.97
CA ILE A 157 5.71 9.85 -9.79
C ILE A 157 6.08 10.09 -8.31
N PRO A 158 5.18 9.83 -7.32
CA PRO A 158 5.54 9.97 -5.92
C PRO A 158 6.67 9.05 -5.45
N LEU A 159 6.82 7.86 -6.06
CA LEU A 159 7.91 6.93 -5.72
C LEU A 159 9.27 7.44 -6.21
N CYS A 160 9.28 8.07 -7.38
CA CYS A 160 10.49 8.52 -8.05
C CYS A 160 11.01 9.90 -7.57
N LEU A 161 10.15 10.71 -6.94
CA LEU A 161 10.44 12.08 -6.50
C LEU A 161 10.54 12.19 -4.97
#